data_AF-A0A2E5K2A7-F1
#
_entry.id   AF-A0A2E5K2A7-F1
#
_cell.length_a   1.000
_cell.length_b   1.000
_cell.length_c   1.000
_cell.angle_alpha   90.00
_cell.angle_beta   90.00
_cell.angle_gamma   90.00
#
_symmetry.space_group_name_H-M   'P 1'
#
loop_
_entity.id
_entity.type
_entity.pdbx_description
1 polymer ?
#
loop_
_entity_poly.entity_id
_entity_poly.type
_entity_poly.pdbx_seq_one_letter_code
_entity_poly.pdbx_strand_id
1 'polypeptide(L)'
;MNRLTYFNLSLKTLVAILHILYSGMLAPLTAETERPDVVFIIVDDLNDWLGFMGGHPDAISPNIDAFAASGTQFSQAYCNSPQCRPSRTSLNHGIYPFKTGIYFNQRYEYETKITTPSMQRYFMDNGYRVASGGKVHHGGPGLVGDSLLNRPRDPKPSKGEDNFDALNPPNDGYALDVIDEEMGDFKVAQWAISEWTRKTEKPLFMSVGFYRPHRPLQVPKSYFEAFPLDSIRRPEEPKEDDWNDMPEFARHLARTHAHKPLHNGLSDHEFMVANDQWDPTIQAYHASIAFVDRQIGRLLDALEENPRGRETVVILVSDHGWHLGEKKHWCKGAIWEQTTHIPFIVRTSGVEAGSVCTQPVSLIDVFPSLADLAGLPLPAYLDGKSVKPQLEDPTLARSPAISSYGEGNTSIRSEKWRYIRYEDGSEELYNHHADPNEWTNQAQIPEYREVKKRLAGFIPENQHRGLKVQDWFDKFQE
;
A
#
# COMPACT_ATOMS: atom_id res chain seq x y z
N MET A 1 -67.57 -38.46 53.37
CA MET A 1 -66.85 -37.34 52.72
C MET A 1 -65.37 -37.61 52.95
N ASN A 2 -64.47 -37.83 52.00
CA ASN A 2 -64.41 -37.60 50.55
C ASN A 2 -63.63 -38.75 49.88
N ARG A 3 -63.99 -39.10 48.64
CA ARG A 3 -63.28 -40.05 47.78
C ARG A 3 -62.05 -39.36 47.17
N LEU A 4 -60.88 -40.02 47.23
CA LEU A 4 -59.73 -39.69 46.37
C LEU A 4 -59.85 -40.48 45.06
N THR A 5 -59.85 -39.77 43.95
CA THR A 5 -59.86 -40.31 42.59
C THR A 5 -58.43 -40.29 42.06
N TYR A 6 -57.87 -41.46 41.76
CA TYR A 6 -56.58 -41.60 41.08
C TYR A 6 -56.75 -41.26 39.59
N PHE A 7 -55.97 -40.29 39.10
CA PHE A 7 -55.88 -39.98 37.67
C PHE A 7 -54.94 -40.99 37.00
N ASN A 8 -55.51 -41.87 36.17
CA ASN A 8 -54.77 -42.69 35.21
C ASN A 8 -54.29 -41.80 34.05
N LEU A 9 -53.02 -41.38 34.08
CA LEU A 9 -52.35 -40.92 32.86
C LEU A 9 -51.91 -42.15 32.07
N SER A 10 -52.43 -42.31 30.86
CA SER A 10 -52.09 -43.45 30.01
C SER A 10 -50.62 -43.40 29.58
N LEU A 11 -49.96 -44.57 29.57
CA LEU A 11 -48.58 -44.78 29.12
C LEU A 11 -48.32 -44.29 27.67
N LYS A 12 -49.38 -44.02 26.89
CA LYS A 12 -49.28 -43.49 25.51
C LYS A 12 -48.95 -41.99 25.46
N THR A 13 -49.16 -41.24 26.53
CA THR A 13 -48.89 -39.79 26.56
C THR A 13 -47.43 -39.48 26.95
N LEU A 14 -46.75 -40.41 27.66
CA LEU A 14 -45.35 -40.22 28.05
C LEU A 14 -44.35 -40.48 26.91
N VAL A 15 -44.69 -41.36 25.95
CA VAL A 15 -43.82 -41.67 24.80
C VAL A 15 -43.83 -40.55 23.75
N ALA A 16 -44.92 -39.79 23.65
CA ALA A 16 -45.04 -38.64 22.75
C ALA A 16 -44.22 -37.42 23.21
N ILE A 17 -44.02 -37.25 24.52
CA ILE A 17 -43.23 -36.14 25.07
C ILE A 17 -41.72 -36.43 25.00
N LEU A 18 -41.31 -37.70 25.04
CA LEU A 18 -39.90 -38.09 24.85
C LEU A 18 -39.44 -38.08 23.38
N HIS A 19 -40.34 -38.18 22.40
CA HIS A 19 -39.98 -38.05 20.97
C HIS A 19 -39.93 -36.61 20.47
N ILE A 20 -40.56 -35.67 21.18
CA ILE A 20 -40.50 -34.23 20.85
C ILE A 20 -39.25 -33.56 21.45
N LEU A 21 -38.60 -34.18 22.44
CA LEU A 21 -37.36 -33.67 23.05
C LEU A 21 -36.07 -34.18 22.40
N TYR A 22 -36.14 -35.06 21.39
CA TYR A 22 -34.95 -35.58 20.69
C TYR A 22 -34.87 -35.19 19.20
N SER A 23 -35.84 -34.46 18.66
CA SER A 23 -35.83 -33.99 17.26
C SER A 23 -35.45 -32.51 17.10
N GLY A 24 -34.94 -31.86 18.16
CA GLY A 24 -34.78 -30.40 18.23
C GLY A 24 -33.35 -29.86 18.31
N MET A 25 -32.31 -30.69 18.13
CA MET A 25 -30.92 -30.22 18.12
C MET A 25 -30.07 -31.03 17.12
N LEU A 26 -30.44 -30.97 15.85
CA LEU A 26 -29.46 -30.96 14.78
C LEU A 26 -29.62 -29.61 14.10
N ALA A 27 -29.03 -28.57 14.70
CA ALA A 27 -28.69 -27.40 13.93
C ALA A 27 -27.84 -27.91 12.75
N PRO A 28 -28.15 -27.55 11.50
CA PRO A 28 -27.32 -27.95 10.41
C PRO A 28 -25.95 -27.34 10.63
N LEU A 29 -24.92 -28.19 10.70
CA LEU A 29 -23.50 -27.84 10.70
C LEU A 29 -23.12 -27.32 9.30
N THR A 30 -23.83 -26.31 8.80
CA THR A 30 -23.71 -25.79 7.42
C THR A 30 -23.64 -24.26 7.40
N ALA A 31 -22.87 -23.67 8.31
CA ALA A 31 -22.50 -22.25 8.25
C ALA A 31 -20.98 -22.05 8.03
N GLU A 32 -20.20 -23.12 7.91
CA GLU A 32 -18.75 -23.04 7.65
C GLU A 32 -18.43 -22.80 6.15
N THR A 33 -19.47 -22.80 5.30
CA THR A 33 -19.39 -22.69 3.84
C THR A 33 -19.41 -21.26 3.28
N GLU A 34 -19.56 -20.21 4.09
CA GLU A 34 -19.85 -18.85 3.56
C GLU A 34 -18.70 -17.83 3.60
N ARG A 35 -17.56 -18.10 4.24
CA ARG A 35 -16.47 -17.09 4.31
C ARG A 35 -15.72 -16.96 2.98
N PRO A 36 -15.43 -15.72 2.51
CA PRO A 36 -14.71 -15.49 1.27
C PRO A 36 -13.24 -15.88 1.42
N ASP A 37 -12.63 -16.25 0.29
CA ASP A 37 -11.18 -16.19 0.14
C ASP A 37 -10.75 -14.73 0.00
N VAL A 38 -9.61 -14.38 0.59
CA VAL A 38 -9.11 -13.02 0.67
C VAL A 38 -7.70 -12.98 0.08
N VAL A 39 -7.52 -12.17 -0.96
CA VAL A 39 -6.25 -11.96 -1.64
C VAL A 39 -5.84 -10.50 -1.47
N PHE A 40 -4.71 -10.28 -0.80
CA PHE A 40 -4.12 -8.97 -0.60
C PHE A 40 -2.84 -8.85 -1.43
N ILE A 41 -2.81 -7.91 -2.37
CA ILE A 41 -1.67 -7.63 -3.24
C ILE A 41 -1.05 -6.31 -2.81
N ILE A 42 0.26 -6.30 -2.59
CA ILE A 42 1.03 -5.08 -2.31
C ILE A 42 2.22 -4.97 -3.25
N VAL A 43 2.40 -3.78 -3.84
CA VAL A 43 3.48 -3.48 -4.78
C VAL A 43 4.45 -2.48 -4.16
N ASP A 44 5.74 -2.76 -4.22
CA ASP A 44 6.80 -1.98 -3.58
C ASP A 44 7.21 -0.78 -4.45
N ASP A 45 7.16 0.43 -3.88
CA ASP A 45 7.54 1.70 -4.52
C ASP A 45 6.71 2.09 -5.77
N LEU A 46 5.46 1.62 -5.90
CA LEU A 46 4.58 1.92 -7.04
C LEU A 46 3.78 3.21 -6.80
N ASN A 47 4.13 4.27 -7.53
CA ASN A 47 3.39 5.53 -7.57
C ASN A 47 2.11 5.48 -8.44
N ASP A 48 1.55 6.65 -8.75
CA ASP A 48 0.33 6.85 -9.51
C ASP A 48 0.51 6.78 -11.04
N TRP A 49 1.67 6.32 -11.52
CA TRP A 49 1.95 6.14 -12.95
C TRP A 49 1.30 4.86 -13.51
N LEU A 50 -0.02 4.78 -13.35
CA LEU A 50 -0.89 3.73 -13.83
C LEU A 50 -1.96 4.36 -14.71
N GLY A 51 -2.36 3.67 -15.77
CA GLY A 51 -3.30 4.19 -16.77
C GLY A 51 -4.62 4.65 -16.16
N PHE A 52 -5.18 3.90 -15.20
CA PHE A 52 -6.44 4.26 -14.54
C PHE A 52 -6.32 5.48 -13.61
N MET A 53 -5.13 5.79 -13.11
CA MET A 53 -4.87 6.95 -12.24
C MET A 53 -4.52 8.20 -13.05
N GLY A 54 -4.01 8.03 -14.26
CA GLY A 54 -3.64 9.13 -15.16
C GLY A 54 -2.41 9.91 -14.70
N GLY A 55 -1.58 9.37 -13.78
CA GLY A 55 -0.43 10.07 -13.21
C GLY A 55 0.73 10.29 -14.19
N HIS A 56 0.87 9.45 -15.21
CA HIS A 56 1.83 9.68 -16.30
C HIS A 56 1.28 9.18 -17.64
N PRO A 57 1.41 9.97 -18.73
CA PRO A 57 0.79 9.62 -20.00
C PRO A 57 1.53 8.53 -20.78
N ASP A 58 2.75 8.16 -20.38
CA ASP A 58 3.48 7.00 -20.93
C ASP A 58 3.25 5.72 -20.13
N ALA A 59 2.42 5.74 -19.07
CA ALA A 59 2.16 4.55 -18.27
C ALA A 59 1.52 3.41 -19.09
N ILE A 60 2.05 2.19 -18.95
CA ILE A 60 1.48 0.97 -19.53
C ILE A 60 1.23 -0.03 -18.40
N SER A 61 -0.03 -0.12 -17.97
CA SER A 61 -0.48 -1.01 -16.89
C SER A 61 -1.83 -1.69 -17.19
N PRO A 62 -2.01 -2.32 -18.37
CA PRO A 62 -3.32 -2.78 -18.81
C PRO A 62 -3.99 -3.80 -17.87
N ASN A 63 -3.22 -4.59 -17.12
CA ASN A 63 -3.79 -5.60 -16.24
C ASN A 63 -4.31 -4.98 -14.93
N ILE A 64 -3.55 -4.06 -14.33
CA ILE A 64 -3.99 -3.29 -13.16
C ILE A 64 -5.14 -2.35 -13.55
N ASP A 65 -5.11 -1.76 -14.74
CA ASP A 65 -6.19 -0.91 -15.25
C ASP A 65 -7.49 -1.71 -15.43
N ALA A 66 -7.41 -2.93 -16.01
CA ALA A 66 -8.54 -3.83 -16.10
C ALA A 66 -9.06 -4.26 -14.73
N PHE A 67 -8.17 -4.50 -13.76
CA PHE A 67 -8.55 -4.80 -12.38
C PHE A 67 -9.30 -3.63 -11.74
N ALA A 68 -8.79 -2.40 -11.88
CA ALA A 68 -9.45 -1.18 -11.41
C ALA A 68 -10.84 -1.02 -12.03
N ALA A 69 -10.98 -1.25 -13.35
CA ALA A 69 -12.26 -1.20 -14.05
C ALA A 69 -13.25 -2.28 -13.61
N SER A 70 -12.78 -3.39 -13.03
CA SER A 70 -13.63 -4.48 -12.52
C SER A 70 -14.05 -4.32 -11.05
N GLY A 71 -13.47 -3.35 -10.34
CA GLY A 71 -13.70 -3.12 -8.91
C GLY A 71 -14.05 -1.67 -8.59
N THR A 72 -13.81 -1.28 -7.35
CA THR A 72 -13.85 0.11 -6.88
C THR A 72 -12.44 0.62 -6.70
N GLN A 73 -12.10 1.73 -7.34
CA GLN A 73 -10.84 2.44 -7.14
C GLN A 73 -11.02 3.59 -6.13
N PHE A 74 -10.04 3.77 -5.27
CA PHE A 74 -9.95 4.92 -4.37
C PHE A 74 -8.90 5.88 -4.93
N SER A 75 -9.35 6.94 -5.59
CA SER A 75 -8.45 7.87 -6.30
C SER A 75 -7.65 8.76 -5.35
N GLN A 76 -8.04 8.83 -4.08
CA GLN A 76 -7.34 9.59 -3.03
C GLN A 76 -6.85 8.65 -1.92
N ALA A 77 -5.93 7.75 -2.25
CA ALA A 77 -5.34 6.80 -1.32
C ALA A 77 -3.88 7.13 -0.99
N TYR A 78 -3.52 7.03 0.29
CA TYR A 78 -2.20 7.48 0.77
C TYR A 78 -1.48 6.46 1.66
N CYS A 79 -0.16 6.43 1.60
CA CYS A 79 0.64 5.70 2.58
C CYS A 79 0.67 6.42 3.94
N ASN A 80 0.93 5.67 5.02
CA ASN A 80 1.07 6.28 6.35
C ASN A 80 2.49 6.76 6.64
N SER A 81 3.47 6.32 5.86
CA SER A 81 4.84 6.82 5.90
C SER A 81 5.54 6.53 4.57
N PRO A 82 6.31 7.47 4.02
CA PRO A 82 6.95 7.35 2.70
C PRO A 82 8.23 6.49 2.74
N GLN A 83 8.22 5.39 3.50
CA GLN A 83 9.29 4.38 3.51
C GLN A 83 8.71 2.97 3.74
N CYS A 84 9.34 1.96 3.13
CA CYS A 84 8.83 0.59 3.13
C CYS A 84 8.51 0.02 4.54
N ARG A 85 9.45 0.09 5.49
CA ARG A 85 9.27 -0.49 6.82
C ARG A 85 8.18 0.18 7.64
N PRO A 86 8.19 1.51 7.86
CA PRO A 86 7.14 2.14 8.65
C PRO A 86 5.77 1.99 7.96
N SER A 87 5.71 2.10 6.63
CA SER A 87 4.46 1.91 5.88
C SER A 87 3.90 0.50 6.01
N ARG A 88 4.71 -0.52 5.72
CA ARG A 88 4.28 -1.94 5.79
C ARG A 88 4.01 -2.38 7.21
N THR A 89 4.69 -1.80 8.21
CA THR A 89 4.39 -2.08 9.62
C THR A 89 3.03 -1.49 10.00
N SER A 90 2.77 -0.25 9.59
CA SER A 90 1.47 0.41 9.78
C SER A 90 0.34 -0.42 9.17
N LEU A 91 0.49 -0.84 7.91
CA LEU A 91 -0.48 -1.69 7.22
C LEU A 91 -0.71 -3.03 7.91
N ASN A 92 0.36 -3.78 8.21
CA ASN A 92 0.22 -5.15 8.71
C ASN A 92 -0.24 -5.22 10.17
N HIS A 93 -0.08 -4.16 10.96
CA HIS A 93 -0.52 -4.13 12.36
C HIS A 93 -1.71 -3.20 12.61
N GLY A 94 -2.06 -2.36 11.64
CA GLY A 94 -3.13 -1.36 11.75
C GLY A 94 -2.85 -0.29 12.80
N ILE A 95 -1.59 0.11 12.97
CA ILE A 95 -1.17 1.11 13.96
C ILE A 95 -0.32 2.18 13.28
N TYR A 96 -0.65 3.45 13.46
CA TYR A 96 0.10 4.53 12.80
C TYR A 96 1.58 4.60 13.25
N PRO A 97 2.50 5.01 12.35
CA PRO A 97 3.92 5.23 12.68
C PRO A 97 4.13 6.16 13.87
N PHE A 98 3.35 7.24 13.97
CA PHE A 98 3.47 8.21 15.06
C PHE A 98 3.06 7.67 16.44
N LYS A 99 2.47 6.47 16.54
CA LYS A 99 2.24 5.81 17.83
C LYS A 99 3.38 4.89 18.25
N THR A 100 4.15 4.41 17.28
CA THR A 100 5.19 3.40 17.51
C THR A 100 6.61 3.95 17.46
N GLY A 101 6.82 5.12 16.86
CA GLY A 101 8.15 5.68 16.61
C GLY A 101 8.91 4.97 15.50
N ILE A 102 8.28 4.01 14.81
CA ILE A 102 8.83 3.33 13.64
C ILE A 102 8.64 4.28 12.45
N TYR A 103 9.61 5.18 12.23
CA TYR A 103 9.53 6.22 11.20
C TYR A 103 10.43 5.97 9.97
N PHE A 104 11.43 5.12 10.10
CA PHE A 104 12.44 4.85 9.06
C PHE A 104 12.61 3.35 8.83
N ASN A 105 13.33 2.96 7.78
CA ASN A 105 13.69 1.56 7.52
C ASN A 105 14.69 1.00 8.55
N GLN A 106 15.60 1.84 9.04
CA GLN A 106 16.54 1.46 10.10
C GLN A 106 15.82 1.32 11.44
N ARG A 107 16.21 0.32 12.22
CA ARG A 107 15.69 0.09 13.58
C ARG A 107 16.41 0.94 14.61
N TYR A 108 15.62 1.52 15.51
CA TYR A 108 16.06 2.30 16.64
C TYR A 108 15.55 1.74 17.96
N GLU A 109 16.28 2.00 19.04
CA GLU A 109 15.99 1.45 20.38
C GLU A 109 14.78 2.07 21.05
N TYR A 110 14.44 3.31 20.70
CA TYR A 110 13.29 4.03 21.24
C TYR A 110 11.95 3.55 20.68
N GLU A 111 11.93 2.72 19.64
CA GLU A 111 10.70 2.24 19.00
C GLU A 111 9.84 1.44 20.00
N THR A 112 8.55 1.77 20.07
CA THR A 112 7.58 1.00 20.85
C THR A 112 7.35 -0.36 20.20
N LYS A 113 7.55 -1.42 20.99
CA LYS A 113 7.29 -2.79 20.55
C LYS A 113 5.79 -3.01 20.30
N ILE A 114 5.45 -3.40 19.08
CA ILE A 114 4.09 -3.84 18.75
C ILE A 114 3.86 -5.25 19.30
N THR A 115 2.83 -5.39 20.15
CA THR A 115 2.44 -6.68 20.74
C THR A 115 1.12 -7.22 20.21
N THR A 116 0.41 -6.44 19.39
CA THR A 116 -0.82 -6.87 18.73
C THR A 116 -0.53 -7.81 17.56
N PRO A 117 -1.45 -8.73 17.24
CA PRO A 117 -1.30 -9.62 16.09
C PRO A 117 -1.08 -8.84 14.79
N SER A 118 -0.23 -9.36 13.91
CA SER A 118 -0.23 -8.92 12.51
C SER A 118 -1.50 -9.39 11.81
N MET A 119 -1.80 -8.82 10.66
CA MET A 119 -2.90 -9.20 9.79
C MET A 119 -2.92 -10.70 9.49
N GLN A 120 -1.77 -11.26 9.09
CA GLN A 120 -1.58 -12.69 8.83
C GLN A 120 -1.92 -13.52 10.07
N ARG A 121 -1.45 -13.11 11.25
CA ARG A 121 -1.72 -13.81 12.50
C ARG A 121 -3.21 -13.76 12.85
N TYR A 122 -3.83 -12.60 12.70
CA TYR A 122 -5.24 -12.41 12.96
C TYR A 122 -6.12 -13.28 12.07
N PHE A 123 -5.86 -13.35 10.75
CA PHE A 123 -6.60 -14.24 9.85
C PHE A 123 -6.41 -15.71 10.21
N MET A 124 -5.16 -16.12 10.53
CA MET A 124 -4.85 -17.49 10.98
C MET A 124 -5.62 -17.87 12.25
N ASP A 125 -5.63 -16.99 13.25
CA ASP A 125 -6.35 -17.18 14.51
C ASP A 125 -7.88 -17.22 14.30
N ASN A 126 -8.38 -16.67 13.19
CA ASN A 126 -9.80 -16.71 12.79
C ASN A 126 -10.14 -17.84 11.80
N GLY A 127 -9.29 -18.87 11.69
CA GLY A 127 -9.61 -20.10 10.98
C GLY A 127 -9.27 -20.11 9.49
N TYR A 128 -8.62 -19.06 8.98
CA TYR A 128 -8.10 -19.05 7.62
C TYR A 128 -6.83 -19.90 7.52
N ARG A 129 -6.65 -20.55 6.36
CA ARG A 129 -5.32 -20.92 5.90
C ARG A 129 -4.61 -19.63 5.46
N VAL A 130 -3.35 -19.45 5.85
CA VAL A 130 -2.61 -18.24 5.52
C VAL A 130 -1.42 -18.55 4.63
N ALA A 131 -1.36 -17.92 3.46
CA ALA A 131 -0.19 -17.92 2.59
C ALA A 131 0.35 -16.49 2.50
N SER A 132 1.66 -16.30 2.72
CA SER A 132 2.29 -14.98 2.58
C SER A 132 3.58 -15.10 1.80
N GLY A 133 3.76 -14.29 0.75
CA GLY A 133 4.89 -14.45 -0.16
C GLY A 133 5.37 -13.15 -0.75
N GLY A 134 6.67 -13.11 -1.07
CA GLY A 134 7.31 -11.91 -1.59
C GLY A 134 7.55 -10.87 -0.50
N LYS A 135 7.48 -9.58 -0.84
CA LYS A 135 7.71 -8.47 0.10
C LYS A 135 6.37 -7.97 0.65
N VAL A 136 5.86 -8.59 1.71
CA VAL A 136 4.62 -8.16 2.38
C VAL A 136 4.96 -7.28 3.58
N HIS A 137 5.85 -7.77 4.42
CA HIS A 137 6.56 -6.99 5.42
C HIS A 137 7.85 -6.42 4.81
N HIS A 138 8.53 -5.53 5.52
CA HIS A 138 9.85 -5.10 5.10
C HIS A 138 10.83 -6.28 5.08
N GLY A 139 11.34 -6.59 3.89
CA GLY A 139 12.34 -7.64 3.68
C GLY A 139 11.79 -9.04 3.37
N GLY A 140 10.47 -9.28 3.42
CA GLY A 140 9.93 -10.60 3.11
C GLY A 140 8.45 -10.82 3.49
N PRO A 141 8.01 -12.09 3.58
CA PRO A 141 6.59 -12.42 3.78
C PRO A 141 6.12 -12.28 5.23
N GLY A 142 7.02 -11.96 6.17
CA GLY A 142 6.76 -12.02 7.60
C GLY A 142 7.08 -13.39 8.19
N LEU A 143 6.61 -13.65 9.41
CA LEU A 143 6.93 -14.87 10.17
C LEU A 143 5.72 -15.78 10.41
N VAL A 144 4.53 -15.39 9.93
CA VAL A 144 3.28 -16.10 10.21
C VAL A 144 2.60 -16.49 8.90
N GLY A 145 2.41 -17.79 8.71
CA GLY A 145 1.74 -18.38 7.54
C GLY A 145 1.91 -19.89 7.50
N ASP A 146 0.94 -20.60 6.92
CA ASP A 146 1.04 -22.02 6.58
C ASP A 146 1.96 -22.25 5.36
N SER A 147 2.13 -21.22 4.52
CA SER A 147 3.07 -21.18 3.40
C SER A 147 3.74 -19.81 3.35
N LEU A 148 5.08 -19.80 3.33
CA LEU A 148 5.89 -18.59 3.28
C LEU A 148 6.86 -18.62 2.10
N LEU A 149 6.79 -17.61 1.23
CA LEU A 149 7.78 -17.42 0.17
C LEU A 149 8.68 -16.22 0.46
N ASN A 150 9.94 -16.49 0.79
CA ASN A 150 11.00 -15.47 0.88
C ASN A 150 11.36 -14.93 -0.50
N ARG A 151 12.06 -13.79 -0.55
CA ARG A 151 12.53 -13.14 -1.78
C ARG A 151 13.19 -14.14 -2.75
N PRO A 152 12.58 -14.41 -3.92
CA PRO A 152 13.25 -15.17 -4.95
C PRO A 152 14.46 -14.39 -5.47
N ARG A 153 15.47 -15.11 -5.97
CA ARG A 153 16.64 -14.45 -6.58
C ARG A 153 16.26 -13.89 -7.95
N ASP A 154 16.59 -12.63 -8.16
CA ASP A 154 16.63 -11.98 -9.47
C ASP A 154 17.96 -12.30 -10.18
N PRO A 155 17.96 -12.40 -11.52
CA PRO A 155 19.19 -12.35 -12.31
C PRO A 155 19.90 -11.02 -12.11
N LYS A 156 21.16 -10.98 -12.51
CA LYS A 156 22.01 -9.78 -12.44
C LYS A 156 22.63 -9.52 -13.80
N PRO A 157 23.00 -8.27 -14.12
CA PRO A 157 23.77 -7.96 -15.33
C PRO A 157 25.05 -8.82 -15.43
N SER A 158 25.50 -9.11 -16.65
CA SER A 158 26.75 -9.85 -16.86
C SER A 158 27.94 -9.05 -16.32
N LYS A 159 28.96 -9.77 -15.84
CA LYS A 159 30.18 -9.15 -15.31
C LYS A 159 30.87 -8.28 -16.37
N GLY A 160 30.97 -6.98 -16.11
CA GLY A 160 31.61 -6.01 -17.02
C GLY A 160 30.72 -5.47 -18.14
N GLU A 161 29.44 -5.86 -18.18
CA GLU A 161 28.41 -5.18 -19.00
C GLU A 161 27.66 -4.12 -18.19
N ASP A 162 27.85 -4.13 -16.88
CA ASP A 162 27.54 -3.04 -15.96
C ASP A 162 28.68 -1.98 -16.02
N ASN A 163 28.86 -1.35 -17.18
CA ASN A 163 29.87 -0.30 -17.39
C ASN A 163 29.38 1.09 -16.96
N PHE A 164 28.20 1.17 -16.36
CA PHE A 164 27.65 2.33 -15.68
C PHE A 164 26.87 1.81 -14.48
N ASP A 165 27.57 1.62 -13.36
CA ASP A 165 27.07 1.20 -12.06
C ASP A 165 25.53 1.23 -11.97
N ALA A 166 24.83 0.21 -12.45
CA ALA A 166 23.38 0.01 -12.35
C ALA A 166 23.01 -0.38 -10.89
N LEU A 167 23.68 0.33 -9.98
CA LEU A 167 23.83 0.29 -8.55
C LEU A 167 23.97 1.73 -8.00
N ASN A 168 24.09 2.77 -8.84
CA ASN A 168 24.11 4.18 -8.44
C ASN A 168 22.67 4.71 -8.38
N PRO A 169 22.01 4.68 -7.21
CA PRO A 169 20.79 5.44 -6.98
C PRO A 169 20.82 6.85 -7.57
N PRO A 170 19.70 7.45 -8.02
CA PRO A 170 18.41 6.81 -8.24
C PRO A 170 18.34 6.03 -9.58
N ASN A 171 19.33 6.15 -10.48
CA ASN A 171 19.37 5.40 -11.74
C ASN A 171 20.15 4.08 -11.63
N ASP A 172 19.47 3.01 -11.22
CA ASP A 172 20.01 1.64 -11.24
C ASP A 172 19.26 0.72 -12.20
N GLY A 173 18.81 1.30 -13.32
CA GLY A 173 18.09 0.60 -14.37
C GLY A 173 18.97 -0.21 -15.31
N TYR A 174 18.54 -1.42 -15.65
CA TYR A 174 19.24 -2.25 -16.62
C TYR A 174 18.29 -3.20 -17.36
N ALA A 175 18.38 -3.20 -18.70
CA ALA A 175 17.65 -4.11 -19.57
C ALA A 175 18.33 -5.49 -19.60
N LEU A 176 17.77 -6.45 -18.87
CA LEU A 176 18.34 -7.78 -18.73
C LEU A 176 18.03 -8.65 -19.96
N ASP A 177 19.04 -9.36 -20.49
CA ASP A 177 18.86 -10.37 -21.53
C ASP A 177 18.41 -11.71 -20.93
N VAL A 178 17.19 -11.71 -20.39
CA VAL A 178 16.56 -12.84 -19.69
C VAL A 178 15.07 -12.90 -20.04
N ILE A 179 14.44 -14.02 -19.75
CA ILE A 179 12.97 -14.16 -19.85
C ILE A 179 12.29 -13.90 -18.51
N ASP A 180 10.98 -13.64 -18.53
CA ASP A 180 10.17 -13.39 -17.33
C ASP A 180 10.35 -14.46 -16.25
N GLU A 181 10.41 -15.75 -16.64
CA GLU A 181 10.53 -16.91 -15.76
C GLU A 181 11.72 -16.84 -14.80
N GLU A 182 12.78 -16.13 -15.21
CA GLU A 182 14.00 -15.97 -14.43
C GLU A 182 13.85 -14.88 -13.36
N MET A 183 12.89 -13.97 -13.50
CA MET A 183 12.69 -12.84 -12.60
C MET A 183 11.99 -13.22 -11.29
N GLY A 184 12.26 -12.45 -10.24
CA GLY A 184 11.71 -12.68 -8.91
C GLY A 184 10.19 -12.55 -8.85
N ASP A 185 9.63 -11.49 -9.45
CA ASP A 185 8.17 -11.27 -9.43
C ASP A 185 7.38 -12.28 -10.26
N PHE A 186 7.96 -12.84 -11.32
CA PHE A 186 7.37 -13.99 -12.01
C PHE A 186 7.24 -15.19 -11.06
N LYS A 187 8.28 -15.47 -10.28
CA LYS A 187 8.30 -16.57 -9.31
C LYS A 187 7.33 -16.31 -8.16
N VAL A 188 7.15 -15.06 -7.74
CA VAL A 188 6.12 -14.66 -6.77
C VAL A 188 4.73 -14.93 -7.32
N ALA A 189 4.41 -14.48 -8.54
CA ALA A 189 3.12 -14.75 -9.18
C ALA A 189 2.89 -16.26 -9.34
N GLN A 190 3.89 -17.01 -9.80
CA GLN A 190 3.80 -18.46 -9.98
C GLN A 190 3.52 -19.20 -8.66
N TRP A 191 4.17 -18.78 -7.56
CA TRP A 191 3.90 -19.30 -6.23
C TRP A 191 2.47 -18.96 -5.79
N ALA A 192 2.03 -17.71 -5.93
CA ALA A 192 0.68 -17.30 -5.55
C ALA A 192 -0.40 -18.08 -6.32
N ILE A 193 -0.20 -18.29 -7.63
CA ILE A 193 -1.07 -19.14 -8.46
C ILE A 193 -1.09 -20.60 -7.95
N SER A 194 0.06 -21.14 -7.52
CA SER A 194 0.12 -22.49 -6.94
C SER A 194 -0.61 -22.60 -5.60
N GLU A 195 -0.54 -21.56 -4.77
CA GLU A 195 -1.27 -21.47 -3.50
C GLU A 195 -2.77 -21.31 -3.72
N TRP A 196 -3.15 -20.55 -4.75
CA TRP A 196 -4.54 -20.37 -5.16
C TRP A 196 -5.15 -21.68 -5.68
N THR A 197 -4.46 -22.39 -6.56
CA THR A 197 -4.98 -23.64 -7.17
C THR A 197 -5.11 -24.80 -6.18
N ARG A 198 -4.44 -24.73 -5.02
CA ARG A 198 -4.56 -25.73 -3.96
C ARG A 198 -5.94 -25.68 -3.31
N LYS A 199 -6.75 -26.72 -3.53
CA LYS A 199 -8.04 -26.90 -2.87
C LYS A 199 -7.86 -27.30 -1.41
N THR A 200 -8.43 -26.51 -0.50
CA THR A 200 -8.49 -26.78 0.94
C THR A 200 -9.88 -26.47 1.47
N GLU A 201 -10.29 -27.14 2.55
CA GLU A 201 -11.58 -26.87 3.22
C GLU A 201 -11.63 -25.47 3.84
N LYS A 202 -10.52 -25.03 4.45
CA LYS A 202 -10.40 -23.69 5.05
C LYS A 202 -10.41 -22.60 3.97
N PRO A 203 -11.03 -21.43 4.24
CA PRO A 203 -10.85 -20.26 3.39
C PRO A 203 -9.38 -19.79 3.44
N LEU A 204 -8.91 -19.19 2.36
CA LEU A 204 -7.55 -18.73 2.16
C LEU A 204 -7.44 -17.23 2.41
N PHE A 205 -6.48 -16.83 3.23
CA PHE A 205 -5.96 -15.46 3.26
C PHE A 205 -4.58 -15.49 2.64
N MET A 206 -4.43 -14.84 1.48
CA MET A 206 -3.19 -14.81 0.72
C MET A 206 -2.67 -13.39 0.60
N SER A 207 -1.52 -13.10 1.19
CA SER A 207 -0.82 -11.82 1.00
C SER A 207 0.36 -11.97 0.04
N VAL A 208 0.36 -11.22 -1.06
CA VAL A 208 1.34 -11.32 -2.15
C VAL A 208 2.03 -9.97 -2.31
N GLY A 209 3.35 -9.95 -2.12
CA GLY A 209 4.17 -8.75 -2.20
C GLY A 209 5.11 -8.75 -3.40
N PHE A 210 4.81 -7.93 -4.41
CA PHE A 210 5.68 -7.75 -5.57
C PHE A 210 6.79 -6.71 -5.30
N TYR A 211 7.96 -6.91 -5.90
CA TYR A 211 9.16 -6.10 -5.67
C TYR A 211 9.31 -4.94 -6.64
N ARG A 212 8.99 -5.09 -7.92
CA ARG A 212 9.04 -3.96 -8.86
C ARG A 212 7.85 -3.02 -8.64
N PRO A 213 8.01 -1.71 -8.84
CA PRO A 213 9.19 -1.02 -9.39
C PRO A 213 10.23 -0.59 -8.35
N HIS A 214 10.24 -1.08 -7.11
CA HIS A 214 11.37 -0.83 -6.20
C HIS A 214 12.68 -1.22 -6.87
N ARG A 215 13.72 -0.48 -6.55
CA ARG A 215 15.06 -0.61 -7.08
C ARG A 215 15.76 -1.94 -6.73
N PRO A 216 16.71 -2.45 -7.54
CA PRO A 216 17.18 -1.83 -8.78
C PRO A 216 16.22 -2.01 -9.94
N LEU A 217 16.11 -1.04 -10.85
CA LEU A 217 15.12 -1.00 -11.94
C LEU A 217 15.49 -1.95 -13.10
N GLN A 218 15.63 -3.23 -12.79
CA GLN A 218 16.15 -4.25 -13.70
C GLN A 218 15.06 -5.26 -14.02
N VAL A 219 14.71 -5.34 -15.31
CA VAL A 219 13.67 -6.21 -15.87
C VAL A 219 14.08 -6.67 -17.27
N PRO A 220 13.40 -7.69 -17.86
CA PRO A 220 13.71 -8.15 -19.21
C PRO A 220 13.73 -7.02 -20.24
N LYS A 221 14.66 -7.12 -21.20
CA LYS A 221 14.88 -6.11 -22.24
C LYS A 221 13.61 -5.77 -23.04
N SER A 222 12.73 -6.74 -23.28
CA SER A 222 11.47 -6.54 -24.00
C SER A 222 10.58 -5.47 -23.38
N TYR A 223 10.66 -5.22 -22.07
CA TYR A 223 9.90 -4.16 -21.42
C TYR A 223 10.48 -2.77 -21.67
N PHE A 224 11.80 -2.64 -21.81
CA PHE A 224 12.45 -1.38 -22.18
C PHE A 224 12.12 -0.96 -23.62
N GLU A 225 11.98 -1.94 -24.52
CA GLU A 225 11.66 -1.71 -25.93
C GLU A 225 10.29 -1.02 -26.14
N ALA A 226 9.38 -1.11 -25.17
CA ALA A 226 8.09 -0.42 -25.19
C ALA A 226 8.21 1.11 -24.89
N PHE A 227 9.36 1.57 -24.42
CA PHE A 227 9.58 2.94 -23.97
C PHE A 227 10.87 3.51 -24.59
N PRO A 228 10.90 3.85 -25.89
CA PRO A 228 12.12 4.36 -26.51
C PRO A 228 12.53 5.71 -25.88
N LEU A 229 13.82 5.89 -25.61
CA LEU A 229 14.36 7.03 -24.85
C LEU A 229 13.99 8.40 -25.44
N ASP A 230 13.92 8.51 -26.76
CA ASP A 230 13.60 9.74 -27.48
C ASP A 230 12.12 10.14 -27.39
N SER A 231 11.25 9.25 -26.87
CA SER A 231 9.84 9.55 -26.62
C SER A 231 9.49 9.69 -25.14
N ILE A 232 10.44 9.51 -24.22
CA ILE A 232 10.20 9.61 -22.78
C ILE A 232 9.77 11.02 -22.42
N ARG A 233 8.63 11.14 -21.75
CA ARG A 233 8.20 12.41 -21.15
C ARG A 233 8.66 12.48 -19.70
N ARG A 234 9.19 13.64 -19.31
CA ARG A 234 9.48 13.97 -17.91
C ARG A 234 8.20 14.46 -17.22
N PRO A 235 8.14 14.39 -15.88
CA PRO A 235 7.12 15.09 -15.12
C PRO A 235 7.05 16.56 -15.51
N GLU A 236 5.85 17.14 -15.42
CA GLU A 236 5.68 18.57 -15.67
C GLU A 236 6.50 19.40 -14.69
N GLU A 237 7.17 20.43 -15.20
CA GLU A 237 7.91 21.39 -14.38
C GLU A 237 7.09 22.69 -14.22
N PRO A 238 7.15 23.33 -13.05
CA PRO A 238 6.45 24.59 -12.84
C PRO A 238 7.08 25.70 -13.69
N LYS A 239 6.27 26.71 -14.05
CA LYS A 239 6.77 27.89 -14.80
C LYS A 239 7.79 28.70 -14.02
N GLU A 240 7.62 28.74 -12.71
CA GLU A 240 8.53 29.35 -11.75
C GLU A 240 8.98 28.26 -10.79
N ASP A 241 10.24 28.30 -10.35
CA ASP A 241 10.79 27.30 -9.44
C ASP A 241 9.98 27.24 -8.14
N ASP A 242 9.33 26.11 -7.88
CA ASP A 242 8.45 25.92 -6.72
C ASP A 242 9.23 25.95 -5.40
N TRP A 243 10.54 25.80 -5.43
CA TRP A 243 11.39 25.99 -4.24
C TRP A 243 11.44 27.44 -3.72
N ASN A 244 11.00 28.42 -4.53
CA ASN A 244 10.98 29.82 -4.15
C ASN A 244 10.05 30.11 -2.96
N ASP A 245 8.95 29.36 -2.82
CA ASP A 245 7.98 29.53 -1.73
C ASP A 245 7.94 28.36 -0.72
N MET A 246 8.76 27.32 -0.95
CA MET A 246 8.96 26.24 -0.01
C MET A 246 9.73 26.70 1.24
N PRO A 247 9.42 26.17 2.43
CA PRO A 247 10.25 26.35 3.61
C PRO A 247 11.68 25.82 3.43
N GLU A 248 12.64 26.35 4.18
CA GLU A 248 14.03 25.90 4.14
C GLU A 248 14.16 24.41 4.47
N PHE A 249 13.44 23.95 5.50
CA PHE A 249 13.37 22.54 5.86
C PHE A 249 12.90 21.66 4.69
N ALA A 250 11.85 22.09 3.98
CA ALA A 250 11.30 21.37 2.84
C ALA A 250 12.30 21.30 1.66
N ARG A 251 13.08 22.36 1.42
CA ARG A 251 14.19 22.33 0.44
C ARG A 251 15.30 21.37 0.86
N HIS A 252 15.67 21.32 2.14
CA HIS A 252 16.64 20.35 2.64
C HIS A 252 16.11 18.92 2.49
N LEU A 253 14.83 18.68 2.76
CA LEU A 253 14.16 17.41 2.53
C LEU A 253 14.22 17.00 1.05
N ALA A 254 13.94 17.93 0.12
CA ALA A 254 13.96 17.68 -1.31
C ALA A 254 15.37 17.37 -1.82
N ARG A 255 16.38 18.05 -1.27
CA ARG A 255 17.81 17.76 -1.49
C ARG A 255 18.23 16.53 -0.69
N THR A 256 17.57 15.40 -0.90
CA THR A 256 18.01 14.15 -0.30
C THR A 256 19.46 13.87 -0.73
N HIS A 257 20.32 13.71 0.27
CA HIS A 257 21.73 13.37 0.12
C HIS A 257 21.99 11.91 0.51
N ALA A 258 20.94 11.08 0.54
CA ALA A 258 21.04 9.67 0.91
C ALA A 258 22.09 8.93 0.05
N HIS A 259 22.34 9.45 -1.14
CA HIS A 259 23.30 8.90 -2.10
C HIS A 259 24.46 9.87 -2.42
N LYS A 260 24.59 11.00 -1.70
CA LYS A 260 25.69 11.97 -1.86
C LYS A 260 27.08 11.33 -1.89
N PRO A 261 27.40 10.32 -1.03
CA PRO A 261 28.68 9.63 -1.09
C PRO A 261 28.93 8.86 -2.41
N LEU A 262 27.86 8.48 -3.11
CA LEU A 262 27.90 7.80 -4.41
C LEU A 262 27.96 8.81 -5.58
N HIS A 263 27.60 10.07 -5.33
CA HIS A 263 27.46 11.13 -6.35
C HIS A 263 28.56 12.19 -6.32
N ASN A 264 29.71 11.86 -5.70
CA ASN A 264 30.83 12.79 -5.56
C ASN A 264 30.42 14.15 -4.93
N GLY A 265 29.46 14.14 -4.00
CA GLY A 265 29.03 15.33 -3.28
C GLY A 265 27.77 16.02 -3.83
N LEU A 266 27.25 15.61 -4.99
CA LEU A 266 25.99 16.12 -5.53
C LEU A 266 24.78 15.50 -4.80
N SER A 267 23.66 16.21 -4.79
CA SER A 267 22.35 15.63 -4.49
C SER A 267 21.87 14.76 -5.64
N ASP A 268 20.87 13.89 -5.38
CA ASP A 268 20.30 13.01 -6.40
C ASP A 268 19.89 13.79 -7.67
N HIS A 269 19.20 14.93 -7.52
CA HIS A 269 18.75 15.71 -8.68
C HIS A 269 19.89 16.36 -9.45
N GLU A 270 20.87 16.93 -8.76
CA GLU A 270 22.06 17.52 -9.40
C GLU A 270 22.86 16.44 -10.17
N PHE A 271 23.01 15.24 -9.59
CA PHE A 271 23.65 14.12 -10.25
C PHE A 271 22.89 13.70 -11.52
N MET A 272 21.57 13.58 -11.43
CA MET A 272 20.72 13.14 -12.53
C MET A 272 20.76 14.10 -13.72
N VAL A 273 20.74 15.40 -13.46
CA VAL A 273 20.87 16.44 -14.47
C VAL A 273 22.29 16.48 -15.05
N ALA A 274 23.32 16.43 -14.21
CA ALA A 274 24.72 16.54 -14.66
C ALA A 274 25.19 15.36 -15.52
N ASN A 275 24.53 14.21 -15.43
CA ASN A 275 24.90 12.99 -16.14
C ASN A 275 23.85 12.53 -17.17
N ASP A 276 22.86 13.36 -17.49
CA ASP A 276 21.78 13.04 -18.44
C ASP A 276 21.04 11.72 -18.11
N GLN A 277 20.81 11.44 -16.82
CA GLN A 277 20.24 10.17 -16.35
C GLN A 277 18.73 10.21 -16.11
N TRP A 278 18.10 11.39 -16.21
CA TRP A 278 16.67 11.58 -15.94
C TRP A 278 15.79 10.68 -16.81
N ASP A 279 15.91 10.77 -18.14
CA ASP A 279 15.08 10.01 -19.07
C ASP A 279 15.34 8.49 -18.99
N PRO A 280 16.61 8.02 -18.92
CA PRO A 280 16.89 6.60 -18.66
C PRO A 280 16.25 6.05 -17.39
N THR A 281 16.17 6.85 -16.31
CA THR A 281 15.55 6.40 -15.06
C THR A 281 14.03 6.28 -15.19
N ILE A 282 13.39 7.23 -15.86
CA ILE A 282 11.96 7.19 -16.17
C ILE A 282 11.66 5.96 -17.05
N GLN A 283 12.47 5.72 -18.09
CA GLN A 283 12.36 4.54 -18.93
C GLN A 283 12.41 3.24 -18.11
N ALA A 284 13.42 3.10 -17.25
CA ALA A 284 13.60 1.90 -16.43
C ALA A 284 12.45 1.70 -15.42
N TYR A 285 11.93 2.79 -14.87
CA TYR A 285 10.78 2.75 -13.96
C TYR A 285 9.50 2.33 -14.69
N HIS A 286 9.22 2.89 -15.88
CA HIS A 286 8.12 2.45 -16.74
C HIS A 286 8.22 0.99 -17.16
N ALA A 287 9.42 0.54 -17.58
CA ALA A 287 9.67 -0.87 -17.89
C ALA A 287 9.38 -1.78 -16.69
N SER A 288 9.77 -1.33 -15.48
CA SER A 288 9.53 -2.06 -14.24
C SER A 288 8.04 -2.14 -13.87
N ILE A 289 7.27 -1.06 -14.11
CA ILE A 289 5.81 -1.05 -13.95
C ILE A 289 5.15 -2.03 -14.94
N ALA A 290 5.49 -1.95 -16.23
CA ALA A 290 4.92 -2.84 -17.24
C ALA A 290 5.21 -4.32 -16.96
N PHE A 291 6.40 -4.63 -16.46
CA PHE A 291 6.75 -5.99 -16.04
C PHE A 291 5.92 -6.48 -14.86
N VAL A 292 5.81 -5.69 -13.77
CA VAL A 292 5.03 -6.12 -12.59
C VAL A 292 3.54 -6.18 -12.90
N ASP A 293 3.02 -5.27 -13.72
CA ASP A 293 1.65 -5.30 -14.22
C ASP A 293 1.35 -6.64 -14.90
N ARG A 294 2.25 -7.11 -15.78
CA ARG A 294 2.11 -8.42 -16.43
C ARG A 294 2.06 -9.57 -15.42
N GLN A 295 2.89 -9.54 -14.37
CA GLN A 295 2.91 -10.60 -13.35
C GLN A 295 1.66 -10.58 -12.47
N ILE A 296 1.15 -9.39 -12.15
CA ILE A 296 -0.13 -9.20 -11.44
C ILE A 296 -1.28 -9.73 -12.31
N GLY A 297 -1.30 -9.42 -13.61
CA GLY A 297 -2.27 -9.95 -14.57
C GLY A 297 -2.35 -11.47 -14.55
N ARG A 298 -1.20 -12.16 -14.57
CA ARG A 298 -1.16 -13.63 -14.46
C ARG A 298 -1.82 -14.17 -13.19
N LEU A 299 -1.62 -13.49 -12.07
CA LEU A 299 -2.27 -13.86 -10.81
C LEU A 299 -3.78 -13.60 -10.89
N LEU A 300 -4.19 -12.43 -11.34
CA LEU A 300 -5.59 -12.03 -11.48
C LEU A 300 -6.36 -12.99 -12.39
N ASP A 301 -5.80 -13.35 -13.55
CA ASP A 301 -6.37 -14.33 -14.47
C ASP A 301 -6.61 -15.69 -13.76
N ALA A 302 -5.65 -16.14 -12.95
CA ALA A 302 -5.80 -17.38 -12.19
C ALA A 302 -6.88 -17.29 -11.09
N LEU A 303 -7.15 -16.10 -10.55
CA LEU A 303 -8.23 -15.90 -9.57
C LEU A 303 -9.61 -16.18 -10.18
N GLU A 304 -9.80 -15.89 -11.48
CA GLU A 304 -11.07 -16.11 -12.19
C GLU A 304 -11.48 -17.59 -12.26
N GLU A 305 -10.51 -18.51 -12.25
CA GLU A 305 -10.78 -19.97 -12.22
C GLU A 305 -11.47 -20.43 -10.94
N ASN A 306 -11.34 -19.64 -9.85
CA ASN A 306 -11.98 -19.84 -8.55
C ASN A 306 -12.21 -21.32 -8.14
N PRO A 307 -11.13 -22.11 -7.94
CA PRO A 307 -11.22 -23.56 -7.78
C PRO A 307 -11.95 -24.01 -6.51
N ARG A 308 -12.13 -23.10 -5.54
CA ARG A 308 -12.88 -23.31 -4.30
C ARG A 308 -14.34 -22.87 -4.38
N GLY A 309 -14.73 -22.12 -5.41
CA GLY A 309 -16.09 -21.60 -5.59
C GLY A 309 -16.55 -20.67 -4.47
N ARG A 310 -15.61 -20.08 -3.71
CA ARG A 310 -15.90 -19.11 -2.65
C ARG A 310 -15.97 -17.72 -3.25
N GLU A 311 -16.68 -16.80 -2.59
CA GLU A 311 -16.49 -15.38 -2.88
C GLU A 311 -14.99 -15.04 -2.73
N THR A 312 -14.48 -14.16 -3.59
CA THR A 312 -13.08 -13.72 -3.54
C THR A 312 -13.03 -12.21 -3.35
N VAL A 313 -12.47 -11.79 -2.21
CA VAL A 313 -12.12 -10.40 -1.93
C VAL A 313 -10.69 -10.18 -2.41
N VAL A 314 -10.46 -9.17 -3.24
CA VAL A 314 -9.12 -8.77 -3.69
C VAL A 314 -8.89 -7.31 -3.36
N ILE A 315 -7.81 -7.00 -2.65
CA ILE A 315 -7.34 -5.62 -2.46
C ILE A 315 -5.92 -5.50 -3.04
N LEU A 316 -5.70 -4.50 -3.88
CA LEU A 316 -4.38 -4.12 -4.39
C LEU A 316 -4.01 -2.74 -3.90
N VAL A 317 -2.82 -2.60 -3.32
CA VAL A 317 -2.23 -1.32 -2.92
C VAL A 317 -0.74 -1.21 -3.27
N SER A 318 -0.15 -0.02 -3.18
CA SER A 318 1.30 0.15 -3.01
C SER A 318 1.67 0.50 -1.57
N ASP A 319 2.90 0.21 -1.14
CA ASP A 319 3.37 0.62 0.20
C ASP A 319 3.67 2.12 0.30
N HIS A 320 4.05 2.79 -0.79
CA HIS A 320 4.14 4.25 -0.89
C HIS A 320 4.40 4.65 -2.36
N GLY A 321 4.28 5.95 -2.66
CA GLY A 321 4.60 6.49 -3.97
C GLY A 321 6.12 6.64 -4.20
N TRP A 322 6.48 7.37 -5.25
CA TRP A 322 7.85 7.51 -5.73
C TRP A 322 8.01 8.79 -6.56
N HIS A 323 9.08 9.55 -6.31
CA HIS A 323 9.45 10.72 -7.11
C HIS A 323 10.48 10.34 -8.19
N LEU A 324 10.34 10.97 -9.34
CA LEU A 324 11.22 10.87 -10.50
C LEU A 324 11.63 12.27 -10.99
N GLY A 325 11.88 13.17 -10.03
CA GLY A 325 12.40 14.52 -10.25
C GLY A 325 11.42 15.64 -9.89
N GLU A 326 10.15 15.34 -9.60
CA GLU A 326 9.19 16.31 -9.07
C GLU A 326 9.73 16.97 -7.79
N LYS A 327 9.56 18.29 -7.69
CA LYS A 327 10.14 19.13 -6.62
C LYS A 327 11.66 18.98 -6.48
N LYS A 328 12.35 18.58 -7.55
CA LYS A 328 13.78 18.22 -7.57
C LYS A 328 14.15 17.16 -6.51
N HIS A 329 13.19 16.32 -6.14
CA HIS A 329 13.38 15.21 -5.22
C HIS A 329 13.28 13.90 -6.01
N TRP A 330 13.92 12.84 -5.49
CA TRP A 330 13.97 11.53 -6.11
C TRP A 330 13.69 10.44 -5.09
N CYS A 331 13.20 9.30 -5.55
CA CYS A 331 12.89 8.15 -4.71
C CYS A 331 11.74 8.42 -3.72
N LYS A 332 12.00 8.26 -2.43
CA LYS A 332 11.04 8.25 -1.33
C LYS A 332 11.58 9.02 -0.14
N GLY A 333 10.82 9.07 0.95
CA GLY A 333 11.24 9.80 2.15
C GLY A 333 10.89 11.29 2.13
N ALA A 334 9.75 11.63 1.52
CA ALA A 334 9.11 12.94 1.64
C ALA A 334 7.61 12.78 1.87
N ILE A 335 6.92 13.84 2.31
CA ILE A 335 5.48 13.79 2.66
C ILE A 335 4.60 14.62 1.71
N TRP A 336 5.09 14.82 0.47
CA TRP A 336 4.35 15.41 -0.66
C TRP A 336 3.47 14.38 -1.37
N GLU A 337 2.63 14.84 -2.31
CA GLU A 337 1.69 13.99 -3.06
C GLU A 337 2.40 12.79 -3.70
N GLN A 338 3.44 12.99 -4.50
CA GLN A 338 4.01 11.91 -5.34
C GLN A 338 4.68 10.79 -4.52
N THR A 339 5.19 11.08 -3.32
CA THR A 339 5.71 10.05 -2.39
C THR A 339 4.64 9.34 -1.55
N THR A 340 3.46 9.93 -1.42
CA THR A 340 2.42 9.42 -0.49
C THR A 340 1.20 8.85 -1.19
N HIS A 341 0.84 9.36 -2.37
CA HIS A 341 -0.27 8.88 -3.17
C HIS A 341 0.04 7.51 -3.77
N ILE A 342 -0.92 6.59 -3.67
CA ILE A 342 -0.74 5.18 -4.05
C ILE A 342 -1.99 4.66 -4.77
N PRO A 343 -1.86 3.62 -5.60
CA PRO A 343 -3.02 2.84 -6.02
C PRO A 343 -3.69 2.18 -4.81
N PHE A 344 -5.02 2.16 -4.81
CA PHE A 344 -5.84 1.38 -3.88
C PHE A 344 -7.11 0.93 -4.60
N ILE A 345 -7.21 -0.36 -4.86
CA ILE A 345 -8.31 -0.97 -5.62
C ILE A 345 -8.91 -2.10 -4.78
N VAL A 346 -10.23 -2.16 -4.72
CA VAL A 346 -10.97 -3.25 -4.05
C VAL A 346 -11.92 -3.91 -5.03
N ARG A 347 -11.85 -5.24 -5.12
CA ARG A 347 -12.80 -6.06 -5.86
C ARG A 347 -13.42 -7.08 -4.91
N THR A 348 -14.73 -7.06 -4.78
CA THR A 348 -15.51 -8.00 -3.95
C THR A 348 -16.92 -8.14 -4.55
N SER A 349 -17.73 -9.10 -4.11
CA SER A 349 -19.10 -9.17 -4.61
C SER A 349 -19.92 -7.95 -4.17
N GLY A 350 -20.87 -7.54 -5.01
CA GLY A 350 -21.81 -6.45 -4.68
C GLY A 350 -21.29 -5.02 -4.90
N VAL A 351 -20.06 -4.82 -5.39
CA VAL A 351 -19.58 -3.50 -5.80
C VAL A 351 -19.93 -3.19 -7.25
N GLU A 352 -20.17 -1.91 -7.55
CA GLU A 352 -20.32 -1.43 -8.91
C GLU A 352 -18.96 -1.42 -9.61
N ALA A 353 -18.84 -2.14 -10.73
CA ALA A 353 -17.61 -2.23 -11.50
C ALA A 353 -17.23 -0.86 -12.08
N GLY A 354 -15.98 -0.44 -11.88
CA GLY A 354 -15.46 0.83 -12.34
C GLY A 354 -15.84 2.01 -11.43
N SER A 355 -16.44 1.75 -10.27
CA SER A 355 -16.77 2.78 -9.29
C SER A 355 -15.52 3.51 -8.80
N VAL A 356 -15.63 4.82 -8.60
CA VAL A 356 -14.55 5.70 -8.14
C VAL A 356 -14.95 6.38 -6.85
N CYS A 357 -14.22 6.10 -5.78
CA CYS A 357 -14.33 6.80 -4.51
C CYS A 357 -13.26 7.89 -4.40
N THR A 358 -13.68 9.13 -4.22
CA THR A 358 -12.77 10.29 -4.04
C THR A 358 -12.48 10.60 -2.58
N GLN A 359 -13.06 9.83 -1.64
CA GLN A 359 -12.87 10.04 -0.21
C GLN A 359 -11.46 9.61 0.20
N PRO A 360 -10.76 10.38 1.04
CA PRO A 360 -9.41 10.04 1.47
C PRO A 360 -9.39 8.71 2.23
N VAL A 361 -8.52 7.81 1.79
CA VAL A 361 -8.20 6.55 2.48
C VAL A 361 -6.70 6.44 2.67
N SER A 362 -6.25 5.56 3.56
CA SER A 362 -4.83 5.27 3.68
C SER A 362 -4.54 3.81 4.00
N LEU A 363 -3.27 3.41 3.93
CA LEU A 363 -2.88 2.01 4.18
C LEU A 363 -3.30 1.46 5.54
N ILE A 364 -3.53 2.32 6.53
CA ILE A 364 -4.08 1.96 7.85
C ILE A 364 -5.45 1.30 7.75
N ASP A 365 -6.21 1.61 6.69
CA ASP A 365 -7.57 1.16 6.45
C ASP A 365 -7.60 -0.25 5.82
N VAL A 366 -6.48 -0.75 5.31
CA VAL A 366 -6.41 -2.06 4.61
C VAL A 366 -6.77 -3.20 5.56
N PHE A 367 -6.10 -3.29 6.71
CA PHE A 367 -6.34 -4.37 7.67
C PHE A 367 -7.80 -4.42 8.17
N PRO A 368 -8.41 -3.33 8.68
CA PRO A 368 -9.82 -3.38 9.07
C PRO A 368 -10.75 -3.66 7.88
N SER A 369 -10.42 -3.21 6.66
CA SER A 369 -11.25 -3.50 5.47
C SER A 369 -11.25 -4.98 5.11
N LEU A 370 -10.09 -5.62 5.08
CA LEU A 370 -9.99 -7.06 4.78
C LEU A 370 -10.72 -7.88 5.84
N ALA A 371 -10.59 -7.51 7.12
CA ALA A 371 -11.30 -8.19 8.21
C ALA A 371 -12.84 -8.02 8.10
N ASP A 372 -13.33 -6.81 7.83
CA ASP A 372 -14.78 -6.53 7.66
C ASP A 372 -15.37 -7.23 6.44
N LEU A 373 -14.67 -7.19 5.30
CA LEU A 373 -15.08 -7.88 4.07
C LEU A 373 -15.07 -9.40 4.23
N ALA A 374 -14.21 -9.94 5.10
CA ALA A 374 -14.19 -11.35 5.48
C ALA A 374 -15.27 -11.73 6.52
N GLY A 375 -16.06 -10.77 7.02
CA GLY A 375 -17.04 -10.97 8.08
C GLY A 375 -16.42 -11.26 9.45
N LEU A 376 -15.19 -10.80 9.70
CA LEU A 376 -14.45 -11.00 10.94
C LEU A 376 -14.62 -9.82 11.91
N PRO A 377 -14.56 -10.05 13.24
CA PRO A 377 -14.76 -9.00 14.23
C PRO A 377 -13.59 -8.02 14.28
N LEU A 378 -13.84 -6.73 14.02
CA LEU A 378 -12.79 -5.70 14.01
C LEU A 378 -12.11 -5.54 15.37
N PRO A 379 -10.78 -5.75 15.46
CA PRO A 379 -10.05 -5.52 16.70
C PRO A 379 -10.04 -4.05 17.11
N ALA A 380 -10.26 -3.79 18.40
CA ALA A 380 -10.31 -2.44 18.96
C ALA A 380 -8.95 -1.69 18.94
N TYR A 381 -7.85 -2.39 18.65
CA TYR A 381 -6.51 -1.81 18.57
C TYR A 381 -6.18 -1.23 17.19
N LEU A 382 -7.02 -1.45 16.18
CA LEU A 382 -6.80 -0.91 14.84
C LEU A 382 -7.12 0.59 14.82
N ASP A 383 -6.19 1.38 14.29
CA ASP A 383 -6.37 2.82 14.13
C ASP A 383 -7.19 3.20 12.89
N GLY A 384 -7.17 2.34 11.88
CA GLY A 384 -7.88 2.55 10.62
C GLY A 384 -9.35 2.19 10.68
N LYS A 385 -10.05 2.50 9.60
CA LYS A 385 -11.48 2.20 9.44
C LYS A 385 -11.72 1.48 8.13
N SER A 386 -12.53 0.43 8.17
CA SER A 386 -12.99 -0.28 6.97
C SER A 386 -13.48 0.69 5.89
N VAL A 387 -13.14 0.41 4.63
CA VAL A 387 -13.63 1.13 3.46
C VAL A 387 -14.93 0.55 2.92
N LYS A 388 -15.45 -0.53 3.50
CA LYS A 388 -16.70 -1.17 3.08
C LYS A 388 -17.88 -0.19 2.94
N PRO A 389 -18.10 0.79 3.85
CA PRO A 389 -19.13 1.81 3.66
C PRO A 389 -18.95 2.63 2.36
N GLN A 390 -17.71 2.86 1.93
CA GLN A 390 -17.40 3.57 0.69
C GLN A 390 -17.55 2.68 -0.56
N LEU A 391 -17.53 1.36 -0.41
CA LEU A 391 -17.86 0.43 -1.50
C LEU A 391 -19.37 0.45 -1.80
N GLU A 392 -20.19 0.67 -0.76
CA GLU A 392 -21.65 0.80 -0.88
C GLU A 392 -22.06 2.21 -1.34
N ASP A 393 -21.44 3.26 -0.78
CA ASP A 393 -21.64 4.66 -1.16
C ASP A 393 -20.27 5.37 -1.28
N PRO A 394 -19.74 5.52 -2.50
CA PRO A 394 -18.45 6.17 -2.76
C PRO A 394 -18.39 7.64 -2.30
N THR A 395 -19.54 8.26 -2.02
CA THR A 395 -19.63 9.66 -1.58
C THR A 395 -19.60 9.83 -0.06
N LEU A 396 -19.67 8.72 0.70
CA LEU A 396 -19.74 8.76 2.16
C LEU A 396 -18.45 9.32 2.77
N ALA A 397 -18.57 10.49 3.40
CA ALA A 397 -17.46 11.29 3.91
C ALA A 397 -16.49 10.53 4.84
N ARG A 398 -15.19 10.75 4.65
CA ARG A 398 -14.11 10.26 5.52
C ARG A 398 -13.31 11.38 6.16
N SER A 399 -12.59 11.05 7.22
CA SER A 399 -11.56 11.93 7.78
C SER A 399 -10.36 12.00 6.82
N PRO A 400 -9.58 13.10 6.84
CA PRO A 400 -8.35 13.20 6.06
C PRO A 400 -7.38 12.04 6.33
N ALA A 401 -6.61 11.66 5.31
CA ALA A 401 -5.50 10.74 5.44
C ALA A 401 -4.32 11.42 6.15
N ILE A 402 -3.54 10.62 6.89
CA ILE A 402 -2.39 11.09 7.68
C ILE A 402 -1.15 10.30 7.26
N SER A 403 -0.08 11.02 6.93
CA SER A 403 1.24 10.47 6.65
C SER A 403 2.28 11.14 7.57
N SER A 404 3.21 10.37 8.11
CA SER A 404 4.27 10.86 8.99
C SER A 404 5.66 10.40 8.54
N TYR A 405 6.67 11.25 8.77
CA TYR A 405 8.06 10.95 8.42
C TYR A 405 9.05 11.56 9.42
N GLY A 406 9.59 10.73 10.31
CA GLY A 406 10.34 11.20 11.48
C GLY A 406 9.45 11.86 12.53
N GLU A 407 10.05 12.25 13.64
CA GLU A 407 9.33 12.98 14.70
C GLU A 407 8.88 14.36 14.20
N GLY A 408 7.60 14.70 14.35
CA GLY A 408 7.11 16.07 14.18
C GLY A 408 6.77 16.49 12.74
N ASN A 409 7.08 15.67 11.73
CA ASN A 409 6.67 15.94 10.34
C ASN A 409 5.39 15.17 10.00
N THR A 410 4.31 15.89 9.66
CA THR A 410 3.00 15.32 9.38
C THR A 410 2.37 15.97 8.15
N SER A 411 1.88 15.16 7.22
CA SER A 411 1.00 15.58 6.13
C SER A 411 -0.44 15.11 6.38
N ILE A 412 -1.38 16.03 6.18
CA ILE A 412 -2.82 15.83 6.29
C ILE A 412 -3.42 16.04 4.90
N ARG A 413 -4.01 14.99 4.33
CA ARG A 413 -4.63 15.03 3.00
C ARG A 413 -6.14 14.83 3.10
N SER A 414 -6.88 15.92 2.97
CA SER A 414 -8.35 15.95 2.80
C SER A 414 -8.70 15.92 1.31
N GLU A 415 -9.97 15.78 0.92
CA GLU A 415 -10.38 15.73 -0.50
C GLU A 415 -9.78 16.84 -1.38
N LYS A 416 -9.77 18.08 -0.85
CA LYS A 416 -9.37 19.28 -1.59
C LYS A 416 -7.96 19.78 -1.25
N TRP A 417 -7.50 19.54 -0.02
CA TRP A 417 -6.33 20.21 0.53
C TRP A 417 -5.32 19.22 1.08
N ARG A 418 -4.04 19.47 0.80
CA ARG A 418 -2.92 18.96 1.60
C ARG A 418 -2.42 20.08 2.51
N TYR A 419 -2.18 19.72 3.76
CA TYR A 419 -1.50 20.57 4.73
C TYR A 419 -0.35 19.79 5.34
N ILE A 420 0.84 20.38 5.33
CA ILE A 420 2.06 19.80 5.90
C ILE A 420 2.53 20.70 7.04
N ARG A 421 2.90 20.09 8.15
CA ARG A 421 3.65 20.74 9.23
C ARG A 421 4.92 19.95 9.47
N TYR A 422 6.04 20.66 9.44
CA TYR A 422 7.37 20.12 9.72
C TYR A 422 7.74 20.27 11.20
N GLU A 423 8.76 19.54 11.60
CA GLU A 423 9.26 19.48 12.98
C GLU A 423 9.84 20.82 13.47
N ASP A 424 10.25 21.70 12.56
CA ASP A 424 10.70 23.08 12.85
C ASP A 424 9.52 24.07 12.99
N GLY A 425 8.30 23.61 12.75
CA GLY A 425 7.07 24.40 12.79
C GLY A 425 6.74 25.12 11.48
N SER A 426 7.58 24.98 10.44
CA SER A 426 7.24 25.47 9.11
C SER A 426 6.11 24.66 8.48
N GLU A 427 5.42 25.27 7.52
CA GLU A 427 4.14 24.78 7.03
C GLU A 427 4.05 24.92 5.50
N GLU A 428 3.38 23.95 4.88
CA GLU A 428 2.95 24.01 3.48
C GLU A 428 1.43 23.77 3.39
N LEU A 429 0.77 24.41 2.41
CA LEU A 429 -0.65 24.23 2.14
C LEU A 429 -0.90 24.26 0.63
N TYR A 430 -1.52 23.20 0.10
CA TYR A 430 -1.80 23.06 -1.33
C TYR A 430 -3.29 22.77 -1.58
N ASN A 431 -3.86 23.43 -2.57
CA ASN A 431 -5.22 23.19 -3.04
C ASN A 431 -5.19 22.28 -4.28
N HIS A 432 -5.33 20.97 -4.10
CA HIS A 432 -5.19 20.00 -5.20
C HIS A 432 -6.23 20.12 -6.30
N HIS A 433 -7.34 20.84 -6.07
CA HIS A 433 -8.29 21.10 -7.16
C HIS A 433 -7.77 22.16 -8.14
N ALA A 434 -6.90 23.07 -7.68
CA ALA A 434 -6.36 24.16 -8.49
C ALA A 434 -4.87 23.97 -8.84
N ASP A 435 -4.16 23.25 -7.99
CA ASP A 435 -2.72 23.00 -8.05
C ASP A 435 -2.46 21.54 -7.67
N PRO A 436 -2.76 20.57 -8.56
CA PRO A 436 -2.59 19.15 -8.27
C PRO A 436 -1.12 18.75 -8.09
N ASN A 437 -0.19 19.54 -8.65
CA ASN A 437 1.25 19.28 -8.62
C ASN A 437 1.97 19.93 -7.41
N GLU A 438 1.23 20.66 -6.56
CA GLU A 438 1.74 21.31 -5.34
C GLU A 438 2.83 22.36 -5.63
N TRP A 439 2.70 23.12 -6.72
CA TRP A 439 3.70 24.11 -7.14
C TRP A 439 3.63 25.46 -6.41
N THR A 440 2.52 25.76 -5.72
CA THR A 440 2.38 27.04 -5.02
C THR A 440 1.98 26.83 -3.57
N ASN A 441 2.90 27.13 -2.64
CA ASN A 441 2.66 27.04 -1.22
C ASN A 441 1.75 28.18 -0.72
N GLN A 442 0.53 27.83 -0.34
CA GLN A 442 -0.49 28.78 0.13
C GLN A 442 -0.48 28.99 1.64
N ALA A 443 0.50 28.45 2.39
CA ALA A 443 0.48 28.44 3.84
C ALA A 443 0.53 29.84 4.48
N GLN A 444 1.12 30.83 3.80
CA GLN A 444 1.25 32.20 4.32
C GLN A 444 0.10 33.13 3.89
N ILE A 445 -0.84 32.65 3.08
CA ILE A 445 -1.96 33.43 2.57
C ILE A 445 -3.03 33.59 3.68
N PRO A 446 -3.31 34.82 4.17
CA PRO A 446 -4.22 35.04 5.30
C PRO A 446 -5.64 34.48 5.11
N GLU A 447 -6.12 34.45 3.87
CA GLU A 447 -7.43 33.95 3.47
C GLU A 447 -7.64 32.47 3.81
N TYR A 448 -6.55 31.68 3.86
CA TYR A 448 -6.63 30.24 4.13
C TYR A 448 -6.33 29.88 5.59
N ARG A 449 -6.27 30.86 6.50
CA ARG A 449 -6.00 30.62 7.94
C ARG A 449 -6.94 29.59 8.57
N GLU A 450 -8.24 29.69 8.30
CA GLU A 450 -9.22 28.75 8.88
C GLU A 450 -9.11 27.34 8.27
N VAL A 451 -8.71 27.24 6.99
CA VAL A 451 -8.42 25.94 6.36
C VAL A 451 -7.24 25.28 7.05
N LYS A 452 -6.12 26.01 7.23
CA LYS A 452 -4.94 25.50 7.95
C LYS A 452 -5.29 25.09 9.37
N LYS A 453 -5.99 25.95 10.12
CA LYS A 453 -6.37 25.68 11.51
C LYS A 453 -7.20 24.39 11.62
N ARG A 454 -8.17 24.20 10.71
CA ARG A 454 -8.98 22.98 10.65
C ARG A 454 -8.13 21.75 10.35
N LEU A 455 -7.26 21.82 9.33
CA LEU A 455 -6.42 20.68 8.93
C LEU A 455 -5.37 20.34 9.99
N ALA A 456 -4.77 21.34 10.63
CA ALA A 456 -3.87 21.17 11.76
C ALA A 456 -4.52 20.45 12.94
N GLY A 457 -5.85 20.58 13.11
CA GLY A 457 -6.59 19.83 14.13
C GLY A 457 -6.63 18.31 13.92
N PHE A 458 -6.24 17.81 12.74
CA PHE A 458 -6.08 16.37 12.47
C PHE A 458 -4.67 15.86 12.76
N ILE A 459 -3.70 16.75 13.01
CA ILE A 459 -2.37 16.31 13.45
C ILE A 459 -2.52 15.73 14.87
N PRO A 460 -2.06 14.50 15.12
CA PRO A 460 -2.13 13.89 16.45
C PRO A 460 -1.41 14.75 17.49
N GLU A 461 -2.09 15.06 18.61
CA GLU A 461 -1.51 15.84 19.71
C GLU A 461 -0.31 15.14 20.34
N ASN A 462 -0.36 13.80 20.41
CA ASN A 462 0.71 12.97 20.94
C ASN A 462 1.35 12.18 19.81
N GLN A 463 2.56 12.58 19.42
CA GLN A 463 3.41 11.85 18.50
C GLN A 463 4.59 11.25 19.26
N HIS A 464 4.93 10.01 18.94
CA HIS A 464 6.04 9.29 19.54
C HIS A 464 7.35 10.02 19.24
N ARG A 465 8.14 10.29 20.29
CA ARG A 465 9.47 10.88 20.15
C ARG A 465 10.42 9.92 19.44
N GLY A 466 11.28 10.40 18.56
CA GLY A 466 12.17 9.56 17.80
C GLY A 466 13.26 10.38 17.13
N LEU A 467 13.86 9.80 16.09
CA LEU A 467 14.80 10.52 15.25
C LEU A 467 14.05 11.62 14.49
N LYS A 468 14.55 12.84 14.63
CA LYS A 468 14.13 13.97 13.81
C LYS A 468 14.78 13.89 12.45
N VAL A 469 14.11 14.40 11.42
CA VAL A 469 14.69 14.44 10.08
C VAL A 469 15.86 15.43 10.02
N GLN A 470 15.82 16.51 10.80
CA GLN A 470 16.94 17.44 10.96
C GLN A 470 18.21 16.75 11.47
N ASP A 471 18.10 15.81 12.42
CA ASP A 471 19.26 15.06 12.92
C ASP A 471 19.95 14.27 11.78
N TRP A 472 19.18 13.85 10.77
CA TRP A 472 19.71 13.21 9.57
C TRP A 472 20.34 14.25 8.64
N PHE A 473 19.72 15.43 8.46
CA PHE A 473 20.31 16.55 7.71
C PHE A 473 21.67 16.93 8.27
N ASP A 474 21.76 17.21 9.57
CA ASP A 474 22.99 17.65 10.24
C ASP A 474 24.12 16.63 10.11
N LYS A 475 23.79 15.34 10.01
CA LYS A 475 24.78 14.27 9.92
C LYS A 475 25.26 13.99 8.49
N PHE A 476 24.40 14.17 7.49
CA PHE A 476 24.64 13.64 6.14
C PHE A 476 24.51 14.67 5.01
N GLN A 477 23.95 15.85 5.27
CA GLN A 477 23.75 16.87 4.24
C GLN A 477 24.83 17.96 4.21
N GLU A 478 25.55 18.23 5.31
CA GLU A 478 26.68 19.18 5.31
C GLU A 478 27.79 18.81 4.31
#